data_AF-A0A7C7U7Q8-F1
#
_entry.id   AF-A0A7C7U7Q8-F1
#
_cell.length_a   1.000
_cell.length_b   1.000
_cell.length_c   1.000
_cell.angle_alpha   90.00
_cell.angle_beta   90.00
_cell.angle_gamma   90.00
#
_symmetry.space_group_name_H-M   'P 1'
#
loop_
_entity.id
_entity.type
_entity.pdbx_description
1 polymer ?
#
loop_
_entity_poly.entity_id
_entity_poly.type
_entity_poly.pdbx_seq_one_letter_code
_entity_poly.pdbx_strand_id
1 'polypeptide(L)'
;MKRMENVARMLEKNTLVWEREFPVKPEKLWNAIATKEGLSHWFMSTPFEIEEGGRFDWEGGTEGTITEIDPPHRIRFTPDYSDEAYMLFEIEETENGCLFKLTDKIAPDFDALKFFSADTHKHEIYQPGGIGTPWTGIMSGFHEFVDALESYITGFDIPFDGDEARRVYRDMLDEWHSVKK
;
A
#
# COMPACT_ATOMS: atom_id res chain seq x y z
N MET A 1 18.54 7.97 -14.82
CA MET A 1 17.14 8.39 -14.60
C MET A 1 17.05 8.95 -13.19
N LYS A 2 16.15 9.90 -12.91
CA LYS A 2 15.92 10.40 -11.55
C LYS A 2 14.73 9.65 -10.95
N ARG A 3 14.79 9.31 -9.65
CA ARG A 3 13.67 8.75 -8.89
C ARG A 3 12.43 9.62 -9.03
N MET A 4 11.30 8.99 -9.34
CA MET A 4 10.01 9.68 -9.44
C MET A 4 9.53 10.07 -8.05
N GLU A 5 8.79 11.16 -7.95
CA GLU A 5 8.20 11.55 -6.67
C GLU A 5 7.16 10.50 -6.24
N ASN A 6 7.15 10.13 -4.97
CA ASN A 6 6.09 9.34 -4.35
C ASN A 6 5.50 10.19 -3.25
N VAL A 7 4.24 10.58 -3.44
CA VAL A 7 3.55 11.44 -2.52
C VAL A 7 2.68 10.56 -1.65
N ALA A 8 2.91 10.61 -0.34
CA ALA A 8 2.15 9.84 0.61
C ALA A 8 1.39 10.77 1.55
N ARG A 9 0.11 10.48 1.80
CA ARG A 9 -0.81 11.37 2.52
C ARG A 9 -1.79 10.60 3.39
N MET A 10 -2.25 11.24 4.46
CA MET A 10 -3.40 10.78 5.23
C MET A 10 -4.71 11.27 4.57
N LEU A 11 -5.60 10.37 4.18
CA LEU A 11 -6.96 10.71 3.72
C LEU A 11 -7.93 10.85 4.91
N GLU A 12 -7.85 9.90 5.83
CA GLU A 12 -8.63 9.82 7.07
C GLU A 12 -7.73 9.25 8.17
N LYS A 13 -8.18 9.27 9.43
CA LYS A 13 -7.38 8.75 10.57
C LYS A 13 -6.93 7.29 10.38
N ASN A 14 -7.70 6.50 9.62
CA ASN A 14 -7.48 5.09 9.33
C ASN A 14 -7.22 4.81 7.84
N THR A 15 -6.94 5.83 7.02
CA THR A 15 -6.74 5.66 5.58
C THR A 15 -5.56 6.47 5.07
N LEU A 16 -4.61 5.78 4.45
CA LEU A 16 -3.42 6.33 3.80
C LEU A 16 -3.52 6.16 2.30
N VAL A 17 -2.89 7.06 1.55
CA VAL A 17 -2.70 6.92 0.11
C VAL A 17 -1.26 7.24 -0.28
N TRP A 18 -0.73 6.48 -1.24
CA TRP A 18 0.50 6.76 -1.96
C TRP A 18 0.19 6.99 -3.43
N GLU A 19 0.67 8.09 -3.97
CA GLU A 19 0.42 8.54 -5.33
C GLU A 19 1.75 8.70 -6.07
N ARG A 20 1.87 8.09 -7.26
CA ARG A 20 3.02 8.25 -8.14
C ARG A 20 2.62 8.27 -9.60
N GLU A 21 3.15 9.25 -10.34
CA GLU A 21 3.02 9.28 -11.79
C GLU A 21 4.06 8.38 -12.45
N PHE A 22 3.63 7.59 -13.43
CA PHE A 22 4.48 6.76 -14.26
C PHE A 22 4.32 7.14 -15.74
N PRO A 23 5.42 7.37 -16.49
CA PRO A 23 5.38 7.72 -17.91
C PRO A 23 5.20 6.47 -18.79
N VAL A 24 4.18 5.66 -18.47
CA VAL A 24 3.85 4.41 -19.17
C VAL A 24 2.35 4.34 -19.42
N LYS A 25 1.94 3.43 -20.30
CA LYS A 25 0.51 3.18 -20.57
C LYS A 25 -0.15 2.37 -19.44
N PRO A 26 -1.48 2.50 -19.24
CA PRO A 26 -2.20 1.80 -18.18
C PRO A 26 -1.97 0.29 -18.20
N GLU A 27 -1.89 -0.33 -19.39
CA GLU A 27 -1.75 -1.79 -19.50
C GLU A 27 -0.43 -2.29 -18.92
N LYS A 28 0.63 -1.47 -18.95
CA LYS A 28 1.92 -1.85 -18.37
C LYS A 28 1.85 -1.84 -16.84
N LEU A 29 1.20 -0.83 -16.25
CA LEU A 29 0.97 -0.80 -14.80
C LEU A 29 -0.02 -1.88 -14.39
N TRP A 30 -1.09 -2.09 -15.15
CA TRP A 30 -2.07 -3.13 -14.88
C TRP A 30 -1.42 -4.51 -14.78
N ASN A 31 -0.56 -4.86 -15.73
CA ASN A 31 0.20 -6.11 -15.66
C ASN A 31 1.09 -6.20 -14.41
N ALA A 32 1.62 -5.07 -13.89
CA ALA A 32 2.43 -5.06 -12.69
C ALA A 32 1.59 -5.23 -11.40
N ILE A 33 0.36 -4.73 -11.37
CA ILE A 33 -0.47 -4.68 -10.15
C ILE A 33 -1.55 -5.76 -10.08
N ALA A 34 -1.91 -6.36 -11.22
CA ALA A 34 -3.03 -7.29 -11.37
C ALA A 34 -2.60 -8.60 -12.06
N THR A 35 -1.35 -9.01 -11.87
CA THR A 35 -0.89 -10.37 -12.19
C THR A 35 0.00 -10.89 -11.06
N LYS A 36 0.05 -12.21 -10.90
CA LYS A 36 0.92 -12.85 -9.91
C LYS A 36 2.38 -12.53 -10.19
N GLU A 37 2.81 -12.64 -11.44
CA GLU A 37 4.17 -12.36 -11.87
C GLU A 37 4.54 -10.91 -11.57
N GLY A 38 3.66 -9.96 -11.92
CA GLY A 38 3.86 -8.54 -11.67
C GLY A 38 4.01 -8.22 -10.18
N LEU A 39 3.05 -8.63 -9.36
CA LEU A 39 3.06 -8.35 -7.91
C LEU A 39 4.28 -8.95 -7.21
N SER A 40 4.68 -10.16 -7.60
CA SER A 40 5.84 -10.85 -6.99
C SER A 40 7.18 -10.13 -7.20
N HIS A 41 7.26 -9.18 -8.14
CA HIS A 41 8.51 -8.43 -8.40
C HIS A 41 8.72 -7.22 -7.52
N TRP A 42 7.65 -6.59 -7.06
CA TRP A 42 7.74 -5.31 -6.37
C TRP A 42 6.89 -5.22 -5.10
N PHE A 43 5.99 -6.17 -4.88
CA PHE A 43 5.10 -6.23 -3.73
C PHE A 43 5.34 -7.52 -2.94
N MET A 44 4.48 -7.81 -1.97
CA MET A 44 4.58 -9.01 -1.14
C MET A 44 4.40 -10.30 -1.96
N SER A 45 5.25 -11.30 -1.73
CA SER A 45 5.15 -12.60 -2.41
C SER A 45 3.85 -13.28 -2.00
N THR A 46 3.05 -13.73 -2.98
CA THR A 46 1.73 -14.23 -2.60
C THR A 46 1.13 -15.23 -3.62
N PRO A 47 0.48 -16.31 -3.13
CA PRO A 47 -0.38 -17.16 -3.93
C PRO A 47 -1.76 -16.51 -4.13
N PHE A 48 -2.25 -16.47 -5.38
CA PHE A 48 -3.56 -15.93 -5.71
C PHE A 48 -4.23 -16.58 -6.90
N GLU A 49 -5.53 -16.39 -6.97
CA GLU A 49 -6.32 -16.32 -8.20
C GLU A 49 -6.64 -14.84 -8.45
N ILE A 50 -6.01 -14.20 -9.45
CA ILE A 50 -6.28 -12.78 -9.77
C ILE A 50 -7.54 -12.68 -10.61
N GLU A 51 -8.68 -12.86 -9.95
CA GLU A 51 -10.03 -12.68 -10.49
C GLU A 51 -10.97 -12.19 -9.40
N GLU A 52 -12.13 -11.65 -9.77
CA GLU A 52 -13.14 -11.24 -8.78
C GLU A 52 -13.62 -12.45 -7.97
N GLY A 53 -13.61 -12.32 -6.64
CA GLY A 53 -13.87 -13.43 -5.72
C GLY A 53 -12.67 -14.33 -5.44
N GLY A 54 -11.55 -14.11 -6.14
CA GLY A 54 -10.30 -14.86 -5.93
C GLY A 54 -9.66 -14.58 -4.57
N ARG A 55 -8.93 -15.57 -4.04
CA ARG A 55 -8.27 -15.50 -2.72
C ARG A 55 -6.87 -14.90 -2.82
N PHE A 56 -6.46 -14.17 -1.78
CA PHE A 56 -5.08 -13.73 -1.59
C PHE A 56 -4.56 -14.10 -0.20
N ASP A 57 -3.23 -14.19 -0.09
CA ASP A 57 -2.50 -14.38 1.17
C ASP A 57 -1.21 -13.56 1.18
N TRP A 58 -1.27 -12.35 1.72
CA TRP A 58 -0.10 -11.51 1.83
C TRP A 58 0.89 -12.06 2.86
N GLU A 59 2.16 -12.08 2.46
CA GLU A 59 3.26 -12.39 3.37
C GLU A 59 3.15 -11.58 4.67
N GLY A 60 3.16 -12.27 5.81
CA GLY A 60 2.86 -11.67 7.12
C GLY A 60 1.45 -12.00 7.65
N GLY A 61 0.69 -12.85 6.95
CA GLY A 61 -0.52 -13.51 7.47
C GLY A 61 -1.82 -12.73 7.24
N THR A 62 -1.86 -11.89 6.21
CA THR A 62 -3.11 -11.21 5.82
C THR A 62 -3.75 -11.93 4.66
N GLU A 63 -4.71 -12.80 4.98
CA GLU A 63 -5.56 -13.48 4.00
C GLU A 63 -6.81 -12.65 3.67
N GLY A 64 -7.34 -12.82 2.46
CA GLY A 64 -8.56 -12.14 2.07
C GLY A 64 -9.06 -12.50 0.68
N THR A 65 -9.95 -11.65 0.18
CA THR A 65 -10.63 -11.83 -1.10
C THR A 65 -10.47 -10.59 -1.98
N ILE A 66 -10.26 -10.80 -3.28
CA ILE A 66 -10.32 -9.75 -4.29
C ILE A 66 -11.80 -9.44 -4.54
N THR A 67 -12.27 -8.30 -4.05
CA THR A 67 -13.71 -7.95 -4.08
C THR A 67 -14.09 -7.10 -5.27
N GLU A 68 -13.13 -6.48 -5.96
CA GLU A 68 -13.37 -5.69 -7.17
C GLU A 68 -12.18 -5.86 -8.12
N ILE A 69 -12.48 -6.02 -9.42
CA ILE A 69 -11.49 -5.97 -10.49
C ILE A 69 -12.11 -5.27 -11.70
N ASP A 70 -11.47 -4.21 -12.18
CA ASP A 70 -11.95 -3.37 -13.28
C ASP A 70 -10.75 -3.00 -14.14
N PRO A 71 -10.30 -3.87 -15.07
CA PRO A 71 -9.10 -3.64 -15.87
C PRO A 71 -9.27 -2.48 -16.87
N PRO A 72 -8.25 -1.63 -17.08
CA PRO A 72 -6.97 -1.55 -16.38
C PRO A 72 -6.99 -0.52 -15.23
N HIS A 73 -8.15 -0.24 -14.64
CA HIS A 73 -8.40 0.92 -13.77
C HIS A 73 -8.21 0.63 -12.29
N ARG A 74 -8.66 -0.51 -11.76
CA ARG A 74 -8.53 -0.79 -10.32
C ARG A 74 -8.66 -2.26 -9.92
N ILE A 75 -8.06 -2.58 -8.79
CA ILE A 75 -8.20 -3.88 -8.09
C ILE A 75 -8.26 -3.64 -6.58
N ARG A 76 -9.22 -4.28 -5.91
CA ARG A 76 -9.47 -4.14 -4.47
C ARG A 76 -9.26 -5.46 -3.74
N PHE A 77 -8.42 -5.43 -2.72
CA PHE A 77 -8.15 -6.53 -1.81
C PHE A 77 -8.83 -6.23 -0.47
N THR A 78 -9.78 -7.07 -0.06
CA THR A 78 -10.48 -6.94 1.22
C THR A 78 -10.01 -8.07 2.15
N PRO A 79 -9.31 -7.75 3.26
CA PRO A 79 -8.87 -8.75 4.23
C PRO A 79 -10.03 -9.44 4.96
N ASP A 80 -9.87 -10.72 5.31
CA ASP A 80 -10.92 -11.49 5.98
C ASP A 80 -11.23 -11.00 7.41
N TYR A 81 -10.33 -10.23 8.02
CA TYR A 81 -10.54 -9.73 9.37
C TYR A 81 -11.60 -8.61 9.44
N SER A 82 -11.92 -7.94 8.32
CA SER A 82 -12.93 -6.88 8.29
C SER A 82 -13.30 -6.45 6.86
N ASP A 83 -14.60 -6.32 6.60
CA ASP A 83 -15.13 -5.73 5.35
C ASP A 83 -14.93 -4.20 5.27
N GLU A 84 -14.59 -3.55 6.38
CA GLU A 84 -14.30 -2.10 6.42
C GLU A 84 -12.84 -1.78 6.07
N ALA A 85 -11.96 -2.78 6.10
CA ALA A 85 -10.57 -2.67 5.70
C ALA A 85 -10.41 -3.00 4.21
N TYR A 86 -9.46 -2.36 3.54
CA TYR A 86 -9.10 -2.72 2.18
C TYR A 86 -7.75 -2.15 1.78
N MET A 87 -7.14 -2.79 0.81
CA MET A 87 -6.10 -2.22 -0.03
C MET A 87 -6.65 -2.05 -1.44
N LEU A 88 -6.52 -0.85 -1.99
CA LEU A 88 -7.06 -0.48 -3.29
C LEU A 88 -5.93 0.06 -4.15
N PHE A 89 -5.72 -0.57 -5.31
CA PHE A 89 -4.81 -0.10 -6.34
C PHE A 89 -5.62 0.52 -7.47
N GLU A 90 -5.29 1.74 -7.86
CA GLU A 90 -5.97 2.48 -8.93
C GLU A 90 -4.98 3.03 -9.95
N ILE A 91 -5.41 3.09 -11.20
CA ILE A 91 -4.69 3.67 -12.33
C ILE A 91 -5.60 4.68 -13.02
N GLU A 92 -5.16 5.94 -13.02
CA GLU A 92 -5.82 7.03 -13.75
C GLU A 92 -4.92 7.47 -14.91
N GLU A 93 -5.46 7.54 -16.12
CA GLU A 93 -4.73 8.10 -17.26
C GLU A 93 -4.48 9.59 -17.07
N THR A 94 -3.27 10.05 -17.41
CA THR A 94 -2.87 11.45 -17.39
C THR A 94 -2.31 11.86 -18.76
N GLU A 95 -2.09 13.16 -18.98
CA GLU A 95 -1.50 13.65 -20.23
C GLU A 95 -0.11 13.04 -20.52
N ASN A 96 0.63 12.65 -19.48
CA ASN A 96 2.02 12.19 -19.56
C ASN A 96 2.21 10.69 -19.27
N GLY A 97 1.13 9.95 -19.03
CA GLY A 97 1.19 8.53 -18.65
C GLY A 97 0.02 8.15 -17.76
N CYS A 98 0.32 7.66 -16.55
CA CYS A 98 -0.69 7.27 -15.58
C CYS A 98 -0.33 7.70 -14.17
N LEU A 99 -1.33 8.04 -13.37
CA LEU A 99 -1.23 8.16 -11.93
C LEU A 99 -1.61 6.82 -11.30
N PHE A 100 -0.67 6.22 -10.57
CA PHE A 100 -0.95 5.07 -9.72
C PHE A 100 -1.27 5.54 -8.30
N LYS A 101 -2.32 4.96 -7.71
CA LYS A 101 -2.68 5.16 -6.30
C LYS A 101 -2.69 3.82 -5.58
N LEU A 102 -2.00 3.75 -4.44
CA LEU A 102 -2.14 2.69 -3.44
C LEU A 102 -2.87 3.29 -2.25
N THR A 103 -4.10 2.86 -1.99
CA THR A 103 -4.84 3.26 -0.80
C THR A 103 -4.89 2.09 0.18
N ASP A 104 -4.51 2.33 1.43
CA ASP A 104 -4.65 1.36 2.52
C ASP A 104 -5.64 1.92 3.56
N LYS A 105 -6.70 1.18 3.81
CA LYS A 105 -7.70 1.47 4.84
C LYS A 105 -7.73 0.36 5.87
N ILE A 106 -7.66 0.75 7.13
CA ILE A 106 -7.67 -0.15 8.28
C ILE A 106 -9.03 -0.09 8.98
N ALA A 107 -9.50 -1.23 9.46
CA ALA A 107 -10.76 -1.32 10.21
C ALA A 107 -10.70 -0.47 11.50
N PRO A 108 -11.81 0.18 11.92
CA PRO A 108 -11.83 1.05 13.10
C PRO A 108 -11.42 0.36 14.41
N ASP A 109 -11.56 -0.96 14.50
CA ASP A 109 -11.23 -1.79 15.67
C ASP A 109 -9.92 -2.59 15.51
N PHE A 110 -9.17 -2.37 14.43
CA PHE A 110 -7.92 -3.07 14.17
C PHE A 110 -6.86 -2.76 15.23
N ASP A 111 -6.38 -3.82 15.87
CA ASP A 111 -5.33 -3.78 16.89
C ASP A 111 -4.11 -4.53 16.36
N ALA A 112 -3.09 -3.76 15.97
CA ALA A 112 -1.91 -4.30 15.30
C ALA A 112 -1.11 -5.24 16.22
N LEU A 113 -1.10 -5.00 17.54
CA LEU A 113 -0.40 -5.88 18.48
C LEU A 113 -1.05 -7.25 18.57
N LYS A 114 -2.39 -7.29 18.60
CA LYS A 114 -3.15 -8.54 18.58
C LYS A 114 -2.99 -9.27 17.25
N PHE A 115 -3.07 -8.52 16.15
CA PHE A 115 -3.00 -9.09 14.80
C PHE A 115 -1.66 -9.79 14.56
N PHE A 116 -0.54 -9.12 14.85
CA PHE A 116 0.79 -9.69 14.62
C PHE A 116 1.32 -10.58 15.75
N SER A 117 0.54 -10.80 16.81
CA SER A 117 0.98 -11.49 18.02
C SER A 117 2.34 -10.97 18.53
N ALA A 118 2.55 -9.66 18.44
CA ALA A 118 3.85 -9.06 18.73
C ALA A 118 4.15 -9.10 20.24
N ASP A 119 5.25 -9.75 20.63
CA ASP A 119 5.70 -9.89 22.03
C ASP A 119 6.02 -8.55 22.72
N THR A 120 6.08 -7.46 21.96
CA THR A 120 6.47 -6.14 22.46
C THR A 120 5.30 -5.37 23.05
N HIS A 121 5.37 -5.10 24.35
CA HIS A 121 4.34 -4.44 25.17
C HIS A 121 4.21 -2.92 24.96
N LYS A 122 4.36 -2.41 23.73
CA LYS A 122 4.32 -0.95 23.48
C LYS A 122 3.47 -0.61 22.26
N HIS A 123 2.15 -0.62 22.47
CA HIS A 123 1.15 -0.20 21.49
C HIS A 123 1.47 1.19 20.91
N GLU A 124 1.95 2.11 21.74
CA GLU A 124 2.33 3.48 21.37
C GLU A 124 3.50 3.55 20.36
N ILE A 125 4.33 2.51 20.26
CA ILE A 125 5.43 2.45 19.29
C ILE A 125 4.99 1.78 18.01
N TYR A 126 4.21 0.70 18.11
CA TYR A 126 3.81 -0.07 16.93
C TYR A 126 2.67 0.63 16.20
N GLN A 127 1.65 1.09 16.93
CA GLN A 127 0.45 1.74 16.41
C GLN A 127 0.22 3.04 17.20
N PRO A 128 1.02 4.10 16.91
CA PRO A 128 1.07 5.32 17.72
C PRO A 128 -0.28 6.05 17.81
N GLY A 129 -1.16 5.83 16.83
CA GLY A 129 -2.49 6.43 16.82
C GLY A 129 -3.60 5.71 17.59
N GLY A 130 -3.24 4.60 18.24
CA GLY A 130 -4.20 3.74 18.92
C GLY A 130 -4.88 2.75 17.98
N ILE A 131 -5.81 1.98 18.52
CA ILE A 131 -6.62 1.04 17.76
C ILE A 131 -7.32 1.78 16.59
N GLY A 132 -7.36 1.10 15.44
CA GLY A 132 -7.97 1.61 14.21
C GLY A 132 -7.14 2.63 13.45
N THR A 133 -5.84 2.77 13.73
CA THR A 133 -4.94 3.63 12.93
C THR A 133 -3.80 2.83 12.30
N PRO A 134 -3.12 3.36 11.28
CA PRO A 134 -1.93 2.71 10.72
C PRO A 134 -0.85 2.44 11.75
N TRP A 135 -0.18 1.29 11.61
CA TRP A 135 1.02 0.95 12.38
C TRP A 135 2.28 1.39 11.61
N THR A 136 3.39 1.49 12.32
CA THR A 136 4.63 2.09 11.80
C THR A 136 5.20 1.36 10.59
N GLY A 137 4.97 0.05 10.48
CA GLY A 137 5.41 -0.76 9.34
C GLY A 137 4.73 -0.36 8.02
N ILE A 138 3.44 -0.03 8.04
CA ILE A 138 2.71 0.41 6.84
C ILE A 138 3.17 1.78 6.36
N MET A 139 3.39 2.71 7.29
CA MET A 139 3.69 4.11 6.97
C MET A 139 4.94 4.27 6.07
N SER A 140 6.03 3.58 6.40
CA SER A 140 7.23 3.57 5.54
C SER A 140 7.22 2.44 4.50
N GLY A 141 6.71 1.26 4.87
CA GLY A 141 6.82 0.07 4.03
C GLY A 141 6.12 0.21 2.67
N PHE A 142 4.90 0.78 2.62
CA PHE A 142 4.24 0.99 1.32
C PHE A 142 4.92 2.06 0.47
N HIS A 143 5.59 3.03 1.09
CA HIS A 143 6.38 3.99 0.33
C HIS A 143 7.52 3.29 -0.43
N GLU A 144 8.19 2.36 0.24
CA GLU A 144 9.26 1.53 -0.34
C GLU A 144 8.73 0.57 -1.40
N PHE A 145 7.57 -0.04 -1.19
CA PHE A 145 6.94 -0.86 -2.23
C PHE A 145 6.64 -0.06 -3.50
N VAL A 146 6.16 1.18 -3.39
CA VAL A 146 5.94 2.04 -4.57
C VAL A 146 7.27 2.41 -5.27
N ASP A 147 8.39 2.48 -4.55
CA ASP A 147 9.75 2.59 -5.15
C ASP A 147 10.20 1.30 -5.85
N ALA A 148 9.88 0.15 -5.29
CA ALA A 148 10.11 -1.13 -5.94
C ALA A 148 9.28 -1.26 -7.23
N LEU A 149 8.04 -0.72 -7.25
CA LEU A 149 7.22 -0.67 -8.46
C LEU A 149 7.87 0.19 -9.54
N GLU A 150 8.44 1.34 -9.19
CA GLU A 150 9.26 2.12 -10.12
C GLU A 150 10.41 1.30 -10.67
N SER A 151 11.18 0.66 -9.79
CA SER A 151 12.31 -0.16 -10.20
C SER A 151 11.91 -1.27 -11.17
N TYR A 152 10.78 -1.93 -10.93
CA TYR A 152 10.22 -2.95 -11.80
C TYR A 152 9.76 -2.39 -13.16
N ILE A 153 9.04 -1.27 -13.16
CA ILE A 153 8.49 -0.66 -14.37
C ILE A 153 9.60 -0.10 -15.28
N THR A 154 10.63 0.50 -14.71
CA THR A 154 11.65 1.24 -15.47
C THR A 154 12.96 0.46 -15.63
N GLY A 155 13.17 -0.59 -14.85
CA GLY A 155 14.44 -1.33 -14.78
C GLY A 155 15.58 -0.53 -14.12
N PHE A 156 15.26 0.57 -13.44
CA PHE A 156 16.22 1.40 -12.74
C PHE A 156 16.20 1.03 -11.26
N ASP A 157 17.29 0.47 -10.77
CA ASP A 157 17.41 0.05 -9.38
C ASP A 157 17.37 1.27 -8.45
N ILE A 158 16.31 1.38 -7.64
CA ILE A 158 16.20 2.38 -6.59
C ILE A 158 16.67 1.73 -5.29
N PRO A 159 17.83 2.15 -4.76
CA PRO A 159 18.31 1.61 -3.51
C PRO A 159 17.38 2.03 -2.36
N PHE A 160 17.26 1.16 -1.37
CA PHE A 160 16.62 1.50 -0.12
C PHE A 160 17.28 2.75 0.50
N ASP A 161 16.46 3.78 0.74
CA ASP A 161 16.87 5.03 1.36
C ASP A 161 16.23 5.14 2.75
N GLY A 162 16.97 4.72 3.77
CA GLY A 162 16.48 4.75 5.15
C GLY A 162 16.27 6.16 5.71
N ASP A 163 16.90 7.19 5.14
CA ASP A 163 16.66 8.57 5.57
C ASP A 163 15.35 9.09 4.99
N GLU A 164 15.06 8.73 3.75
CA GLU A 164 13.77 9.00 3.12
C GLU A 164 12.63 8.25 3.83
N ALA A 165 12.79 6.96 4.11
CA ALA A 165 11.78 6.17 4.83
C ALA A 165 11.43 6.80 6.20
N ARG A 166 12.45 7.30 6.93
CA ARG A 166 12.26 8.04 8.20
C ARG A 166 11.64 9.42 8.00
N ARG A 167 11.91 10.10 6.90
CA ARG A 167 11.28 11.39 6.57
C ARG A 167 9.79 11.18 6.31
N VAL A 168 9.44 10.26 5.41
CA VAL A 168 8.06 9.90 5.08
C VAL A 168 7.29 9.52 6.35
N TYR A 169 7.90 8.70 7.20
CA TYR A 169 7.30 8.34 8.49
C TYR A 169 6.96 9.56 9.36
N ARG A 170 7.92 10.49 9.53
CA ARG A 170 7.68 11.70 10.34
C ARG A 170 6.59 12.57 9.73
N ASP A 171 6.62 12.77 8.42
CA ASP A 171 5.64 13.60 7.73
C ASP A 171 4.23 13.00 7.85
N MET A 172 4.09 11.67 7.72
CA MET A 172 2.82 10.99 7.96
C MET A 172 2.33 11.09 9.39
N LEU A 173 3.22 10.99 10.38
CA LEU A 173 2.84 11.18 11.79
C LEU A 173 2.34 12.60 12.04
N ASP A 174 3.02 13.60 11.50
CA ASP A 174 2.65 15.01 11.62
C ASP A 174 1.29 15.26 10.93
N GLU A 175 1.10 14.73 9.72
CA GLU A 175 -0.19 14.78 9.02
C GLU A 175 -1.29 14.10 9.83
N TRP A 176 -1.03 12.90 10.36
CA TRP A 176 -2.00 12.15 11.16
C TRP A 176 -2.45 12.94 12.40
N HIS A 177 -1.54 13.63 13.07
CA HIS A 177 -1.89 14.53 14.19
C HIS A 177 -2.72 15.74 13.77
N SER A 178 -2.69 16.12 12.48
CA SER A 178 -3.44 17.24 11.93
C SER A 178 -4.85 16.88 11.42
N VAL A 179 -5.07 15.61 11.02
CA VAL A 179 -6.38 15.12 10.59
C VAL A 179 -7.34 15.15 11.79
N LYS A 180 -8.40 15.96 11.69
CA LYS A 180 -9.37 16.18 12.78
C LYS A 180 -10.07 14.87 13.16
N LYS A 181 -10.28 14.68 14.48
CA LYS A 181 -11.05 13.57 15.07
C LYS A 181 -12.49 13.51 14.59
#